data_AF-F3ZT21-F1
#
_entry.id   AF-F3ZT21-F1
#
_cell.length_a   1.000
_cell.length_b   1.000
_cell.length_c   1.000
_cell.angle_alpha   90.00
_cell.angle_beta   90.00
_cell.angle_gamma   90.00
#
_symmetry.space_group_name_H-M   'P 1'
#
loop_
_entity.id
_entity.type
_entity.pdbx_description
1 polymer ?
#
loop_
_entity_poly.entity_id
_entity_poly.type
_entity_poly.pdbx_seq_one_letter_code
_entity_poly.pdbx_strand_id
1 'polypeptide(L)'
;MKKTKLLLFAIVSLLSLTSYGKHKIFNLEDYGIVPNTKENITLKLNSTLEEIKKDLTEKDKVTLQFAPGSYHFYPEESLSKTYYISNHDQDNPKKVGLALEHWHNLTVDGGGANFIFHGTMLPISLLYSENCKLKNFTLDFENPHIAQVIIESNKGEEGIVFRPSKEVSCRIADNGKLETYGDDWVMQPFTGIAFDPITRHILYNTSDLYMDTSDITDLEDGSFYAPKWIDKRLVDGTVVAMRTWYRPAPGLFLSHNINTQLVNIKVHYAQGMGLLAQMCENITLDEFSVCLKGDHDSRYFTTQADATHFSSCKGKIISKNGLYEGMMDDAINIHGTYLKVVKRVDDHTLITKYMHPQAWGFEWGRVLDKVQFVRSETMELVGEENSITSITAYDQDEIEGAKEFMIRFKNSINKQIHEGEGYGIENLTWTPQVIFSQNTIRNNRARGALFSTPQKTIVENNLFDHTSGTAILLCGDCNGWYETGACREVIIRKNHFINALTNMFQFTNAIISIYPEIPNLEKQTKYFHGGGYGVIRIEDNIFETFDEPLLYAKSVEGLVFKNNRVIKNTDFTPFHWNKQRVFLERVSNAEIED
;
A
#
# COMPACT_ATOMS: atom_id res chain seq x y z
N MET A 1 2.96 46.30 66.18
CA MET A 1 1.91 45.90 65.22
C MET A 1 2.35 44.64 64.48
N LYS A 2 1.90 43.47 64.98
CA LYS A 2 2.05 42.16 64.32
C LYS A 2 0.84 41.98 63.39
N LYS A 3 1.01 41.91 62.06
CA LYS A 3 0.04 41.36 61.09
C LYS A 3 0.46 41.53 59.60
N THR A 4 1.60 41.01 59.15
CA THR A 4 1.85 40.95 57.69
C THR A 4 2.96 39.98 57.24
N LYS A 5 3.03 38.75 57.76
CA LYS A 5 3.96 37.73 57.22
C LYS A 5 3.41 36.30 57.16
N LEU A 6 2.08 36.13 57.10
CA LEU A 6 1.47 34.79 57.08
C LEU A 6 0.38 34.57 56.02
N LEU A 7 0.38 35.36 54.93
CA LEU A 7 -0.62 35.20 53.85
C LEU A 7 -0.06 35.01 52.44
N LEU A 8 1.27 34.85 52.29
CA LEU A 8 1.88 34.66 50.97
C LEU A 8 2.42 33.24 50.71
N PHE A 9 2.33 32.34 51.70
CA PHE A 9 2.79 30.95 51.55
C PHE A 9 1.65 29.92 51.46
N ALA A 10 0.39 30.35 51.50
CA ALA A 10 -0.79 29.48 51.37
C ALA A 10 -1.53 29.61 50.02
N ILE A 11 -1.12 30.55 49.15
CA ILE A 11 -1.76 30.78 47.83
C ILE A 11 -0.90 30.25 46.66
N VAL A 12 0.37 29.91 46.89
CA VAL A 12 1.24 29.31 45.85
C VAL A 12 1.11 27.77 45.79
N SER A 13 0.43 27.16 46.76
CA SER A 13 0.27 25.69 46.85
C SER A 13 -1.00 25.15 46.19
N LEU A 14 -1.79 25.99 45.50
CA LEU A 14 -3.12 25.62 44.97
C LEU A 14 -3.27 25.76 43.44
N LEU A 15 -2.21 26.05 42.70
CA LEU A 15 -2.25 26.21 41.23
C LEU A 15 -1.14 25.43 40.50
N SER A 16 -0.85 24.22 40.98
CA SER A 16 -0.19 23.18 40.17
C SER A 16 -0.85 21.82 40.41
N LEU A 17 -2.19 21.81 40.38
CA LEU A 17 -2.89 20.59 39.97
C LEU A 17 -2.63 20.44 38.47
N THR A 18 -1.48 19.86 38.13
CA THR A 18 -1.33 19.20 36.85
C THR A 18 -2.45 18.16 36.80
N SER A 19 -3.54 18.49 36.10
CA SER A 19 -4.59 17.51 35.81
C SER A 19 -3.93 16.38 35.04
N TYR A 20 -3.58 15.31 35.75
CA TYR A 20 -3.10 14.08 35.15
C TYR A 20 -4.25 13.52 34.33
N GLY A 21 -3.99 13.24 33.05
CA GLY A 21 -4.96 12.56 32.21
C GLY A 21 -5.40 11.26 32.86
N LYS A 22 -6.70 11.01 32.87
CA LYS A 22 -7.25 9.77 33.42
C LYS A 22 -7.15 8.69 32.36
N HIS A 23 -6.98 7.44 32.78
CA HIS A 23 -7.23 6.30 31.90
C HIS A 23 -8.72 5.98 31.98
N LYS A 24 -9.43 6.17 30.85
CA LYS A 24 -10.86 5.90 30.70
C LYS A 24 -11.03 4.69 29.78
N ILE A 25 -11.80 3.71 30.23
CA ILE A 25 -12.14 2.50 29.47
C ILE A 25 -13.64 2.54 29.21
N PHE A 26 -14.03 2.42 27.95
CA PHE A 26 -15.42 2.40 27.49
C PHE A 26 -15.71 1.05 26.86
N ASN A 27 -16.53 0.24 27.54
CA ASN A 27 -17.03 -1.01 26.95
C ASN A 27 -18.18 -0.64 26.01
N LEU A 28 -18.02 -0.92 24.72
CA LEU A 28 -18.99 -0.45 23.73
C LEU A 28 -20.35 -1.17 23.83
N GLU A 29 -20.40 -2.35 24.47
CA GLU A 29 -21.66 -3.02 24.82
C GLU A 29 -22.54 -2.18 25.75
N ASP A 30 -21.95 -1.41 26.68
CA ASP A 30 -22.68 -0.51 27.59
C ASP A 30 -23.40 0.63 26.83
N TYR A 31 -22.95 0.90 25.60
CA TYR A 31 -23.54 1.86 24.66
C TYR A 31 -24.44 1.16 23.61
N GLY A 32 -24.68 -0.14 23.78
CA GLY A 32 -25.50 -0.96 22.91
C GLY A 32 -24.84 -1.31 21.57
N ILE A 33 -23.51 -1.27 21.47
CA ILE A 33 -22.77 -1.83 20.34
C ILE A 33 -22.52 -3.32 20.65
N VAL A 34 -23.51 -4.14 20.32
CA VAL A 34 -23.57 -5.57 20.70
C VAL A 34 -23.19 -6.44 19.50
N PRO A 35 -22.32 -7.46 19.67
CA PRO A 35 -21.95 -8.36 18.58
C PRO A 35 -23.06 -9.38 18.25
N ASN A 36 -22.94 -10.03 17.10
CA ASN A 36 -23.74 -11.18 16.67
C ASN A 36 -25.24 -10.90 16.44
N THR A 37 -25.64 -9.65 16.24
CA THR A 37 -27.05 -9.28 15.96
C THR A 37 -27.36 -9.15 14.46
N LYS A 38 -26.33 -9.10 13.59
CA LYS A 38 -26.42 -8.71 12.17
C LYS A 38 -27.00 -7.31 11.90
N GLU A 39 -27.28 -6.54 12.95
CA GLU A 39 -27.78 -5.17 12.82
C GLU A 39 -26.68 -4.24 12.29
N ASN A 40 -27.08 -3.23 11.52
CA ASN A 40 -26.18 -2.17 11.09
C ASN A 40 -25.76 -1.31 12.29
N ILE A 41 -24.47 -1.35 12.65
CA ILE A 41 -23.95 -0.53 13.76
C ILE A 41 -23.32 0.78 13.32
N THR A 42 -23.20 1.06 12.01
CA THR A 42 -22.40 2.17 11.47
C THR A 42 -22.78 3.51 12.11
N LEU A 43 -24.05 3.92 12.03
CA LEU A 43 -24.49 5.23 12.55
C LEU A 43 -24.37 5.29 14.08
N LYS A 44 -24.79 4.22 14.76
CA LYS A 44 -24.82 4.15 16.23
C LYS A 44 -23.41 4.20 16.82
N LEU A 45 -22.46 3.46 16.24
CA LEU A 45 -21.07 3.47 16.67
C LEU A 45 -20.48 4.86 16.52
N ASN A 46 -20.51 5.45 15.33
CA ASN A 46 -19.90 6.76 15.11
C ASN A 46 -20.52 7.85 15.99
N SER A 47 -21.84 7.83 16.20
CA SER A 47 -22.53 8.76 17.11
C SER A 47 -22.08 8.58 18.56
N THR A 48 -21.91 7.33 19.01
CA THR A 48 -21.40 6.98 20.34
C THR A 48 -19.97 7.50 20.53
N LEU A 49 -19.11 7.38 19.51
CA LEU A 49 -17.74 7.86 19.57
C LEU A 49 -17.67 9.39 19.69
N GLU A 50 -18.51 10.11 18.94
CA GLU A 50 -18.62 11.57 19.07
C GLU A 50 -19.15 12.00 20.44
N GLU A 51 -20.05 11.23 21.04
CA GLU A 51 -20.51 11.47 22.41
C GLU A 51 -19.39 11.25 23.44
N ILE A 52 -18.72 10.10 23.39
CA ILE A 52 -17.57 9.80 24.26
C ILE A 52 -16.53 10.90 24.16
N LYS A 53 -16.24 11.37 22.95
CA LYS A 53 -15.20 12.36 22.69
C LYS A 53 -15.46 13.72 23.34
N LYS A 54 -16.72 14.11 23.55
CA LYS A 54 -17.08 15.39 24.23
C LYS A 54 -16.60 15.44 25.68
N ASP A 55 -16.43 14.29 26.34
CA ASP A 55 -16.03 14.19 27.74
C ASP A 55 -14.53 13.94 27.92
N LEU A 56 -13.74 14.04 26.85
CA LEU A 56 -12.31 13.77 26.84
C LEU A 56 -11.47 15.03 26.73
N THR A 57 -10.26 14.95 27.29
CA THR A 57 -9.19 15.92 27.06
C THR A 57 -8.03 15.25 26.34
N GLU A 58 -7.18 16.00 25.65
CA GLU A 58 -6.01 15.46 24.93
C GLU A 58 -5.04 14.68 25.85
N LYS A 59 -5.09 14.92 27.16
CA LYS A 59 -4.27 14.23 28.15
C LYS A 59 -4.82 12.86 28.54
N ASP A 60 -6.12 12.64 28.39
CA ASP A 60 -6.74 11.38 28.78
C ASP A 60 -6.23 10.23 27.92
N LYS A 61 -6.04 9.07 28.54
CA LYS A 61 -5.80 7.81 27.81
C LYS A 61 -7.13 7.11 27.65
N VAL A 62 -7.46 6.71 26.44
CA VAL A 62 -8.79 6.18 26.11
C VAL A 62 -8.65 4.75 25.63
N THR A 63 -9.51 3.87 26.11
CA THR A 63 -9.66 2.52 25.56
C THR A 63 -11.11 2.30 25.16
N LEU A 64 -11.36 2.09 23.87
CA LEU A 64 -12.64 1.64 23.33
C LEU A 64 -12.56 0.11 23.23
N GLN A 65 -13.36 -0.59 24.02
CA GLN A 65 -13.34 -2.05 24.11
C GLN A 65 -14.57 -2.65 23.44
N PHE A 66 -14.35 -3.41 22.36
CA PHE A 66 -15.36 -4.26 21.75
C PHE A 66 -15.41 -5.60 22.49
N ALA A 67 -16.60 -6.19 22.54
CA ALA A 67 -16.76 -7.58 22.93
C ALA A 67 -16.44 -8.50 21.72
N PRO A 68 -15.95 -9.73 21.95
CA PRO A 68 -15.72 -10.66 20.86
C PRO A 68 -17.02 -11.01 20.12
N GLY A 69 -16.95 -11.09 18.80
CA GLY A 69 -18.05 -11.49 17.93
C GLY A 69 -18.12 -10.67 16.66
N SER A 70 -19.17 -10.89 15.86
CA SER A 70 -19.31 -10.25 14.55
C SER A 70 -20.10 -8.95 14.64
N TYR A 71 -19.60 -7.89 14.00
CA TYR A 71 -20.27 -6.60 13.88
C TYR A 71 -20.43 -6.24 12.42
N HIS A 72 -21.60 -5.71 12.04
CA HIS A 72 -21.93 -5.44 10.63
C HIS A 72 -22.05 -3.95 10.36
N PHE A 73 -21.39 -3.52 9.29
CA PHE A 73 -21.34 -2.14 8.83
C PHE A 73 -21.90 -2.04 7.43
N TYR A 74 -22.87 -1.16 7.23
CA TYR A 74 -23.51 -0.95 5.94
C TYR A 74 -23.26 0.46 5.39
N PRO A 75 -23.24 0.65 4.06
CA PRO A 75 -23.15 1.97 3.42
C PRO A 75 -24.39 2.84 3.68
N GLU A 76 -25.56 2.23 3.85
CA GLU A 76 -26.76 2.92 4.31
C GLU A 76 -26.51 3.50 5.71
N GLU A 77 -26.84 4.79 5.88
CA GLU A 77 -26.64 5.51 7.15
C GLU A 77 -25.15 5.65 7.56
N SER A 78 -24.22 5.40 6.64
CA SER A 78 -22.79 5.64 6.86
C SER A 78 -22.43 7.12 6.80
N LEU A 79 -21.32 7.47 7.45
CA LEU A 79 -20.73 8.78 7.31
C LEU A 79 -20.21 8.98 5.89
N SER A 80 -20.57 10.11 5.28
CA SER A 80 -20.06 10.52 3.98
C SER A 80 -18.91 11.49 4.19
N LYS A 81 -17.70 11.15 3.74
CA LYS A 81 -16.48 11.94 3.95
C LYS A 81 -15.75 12.16 2.64
N THR A 82 -15.29 13.38 2.40
CA THR A 82 -14.37 13.65 1.28
C THR A 82 -12.97 13.27 1.73
N TYR A 83 -12.42 12.21 1.17
CA TYR A 83 -11.06 11.77 1.44
C TYR A 83 -10.34 11.56 0.11
N TYR A 84 -9.26 12.31 -0.08
CA TYR A 84 -8.31 12.07 -1.16
C TYR A 84 -7.25 11.09 -0.68
N ILE A 85 -7.26 9.92 -1.29
CA ILE A 85 -6.57 8.71 -0.81
C ILE A 85 -5.48 8.38 -1.83
N SER A 86 -4.20 8.46 -1.46
CA SER A 86 -3.09 8.16 -2.37
C SER A 86 -3.19 6.74 -2.96
N ASN A 87 -2.88 6.60 -4.24
CA ASN A 87 -2.85 5.36 -5.01
C ASN A 87 -4.22 4.63 -5.06
N HIS A 88 -5.31 5.37 -4.84
CA HIS A 88 -6.70 4.93 -4.95
C HIS A 88 -7.51 5.85 -5.86
N ASP A 89 -8.70 5.39 -6.23
CA ASP A 89 -9.65 6.18 -6.98
C ASP A 89 -10.11 7.38 -6.16
N GLN A 90 -10.22 8.53 -6.82
CA GLN A 90 -10.58 9.81 -6.19
C GLN A 90 -12.09 10.09 -6.27
N ASP A 91 -12.90 9.04 -6.43
CA ASP A 91 -14.35 9.09 -6.34
C ASP A 91 -14.74 9.52 -4.92
N ASN A 92 -15.32 10.71 -4.81
CA ASN A 92 -15.73 11.30 -3.55
C ASN A 92 -17.22 11.67 -3.62
N PRO A 93 -17.94 11.66 -2.48
CA PRO A 93 -17.47 11.31 -1.13
C PRO A 93 -17.41 9.79 -0.88
N LYS A 94 -16.55 9.37 0.06
CA LYS A 94 -16.45 7.99 0.57
C LYS A 94 -17.51 7.72 1.64
N LYS A 95 -18.10 6.53 1.61
CA LYS A 95 -18.88 5.97 2.73
C LYS A 95 -17.95 5.33 3.74
N VAL A 96 -18.09 5.63 5.03
CA VAL A 96 -17.12 5.23 6.06
C VAL A 96 -17.79 4.43 7.18
N GLY A 97 -17.23 3.27 7.50
CA GLY A 97 -17.74 2.38 8.56
C GLY A 97 -17.38 2.86 9.95
N LEU A 98 -16.09 2.96 10.25
CA LEU A 98 -15.56 3.49 11.50
C LEU A 98 -14.65 4.69 11.21
N ALA A 99 -15.12 5.90 11.53
CA ALA A 99 -14.35 7.12 11.36
C ALA A 99 -13.73 7.58 12.69
N LEU A 100 -12.40 7.60 12.76
CA LEU A 100 -11.64 8.04 13.93
C LEU A 100 -10.83 9.30 13.55
N GLU A 101 -11.35 10.48 13.87
CA GLU A 101 -10.67 11.74 13.55
C GLU A 101 -10.28 12.48 14.83
N HIS A 102 -9.09 13.10 14.86
CA HIS A 102 -8.62 13.95 15.97
C HIS A 102 -8.66 13.28 17.36
N TRP A 103 -8.13 12.05 17.44
CA TRP A 103 -7.96 11.32 18.70
C TRP A 103 -6.54 11.47 19.25
N HIS A 104 -6.41 11.53 20.58
CA HIS A 104 -5.12 11.52 21.27
C HIS A 104 -5.11 10.39 22.29
N ASN A 105 -4.03 9.60 22.33
CA ASN A 105 -3.83 8.51 23.29
C ASN A 105 -4.97 7.45 23.28
N LEU A 106 -5.49 7.14 22.08
CA LEU A 106 -6.57 6.17 21.89
C LEU A 106 -6.05 4.75 21.74
N THR A 107 -6.71 3.79 22.38
CA THR A 107 -6.63 2.36 22.06
C THR A 107 -8.01 1.85 21.63
N VAL A 108 -8.13 1.33 20.42
CA VAL A 108 -9.27 0.52 19.98
C VAL A 108 -8.89 -0.95 20.16
N ASP A 109 -9.51 -1.61 21.12
CA ASP A 109 -9.31 -3.03 21.40
C ASP A 109 -10.52 -3.81 20.91
N GLY A 110 -10.34 -4.51 19.79
CA GLY A 110 -11.38 -5.33 19.19
C GLY A 110 -11.75 -6.56 20.02
N GLY A 111 -10.92 -6.98 20.97
CA GLY A 111 -11.22 -8.13 21.83
C GLY A 111 -11.39 -9.46 21.08
N GLY A 112 -10.96 -9.55 19.81
CA GLY A 112 -11.24 -10.67 18.91
C GLY A 112 -12.48 -10.49 18.03
N ALA A 113 -12.97 -9.26 17.87
CA ALA A 113 -14.11 -8.94 17.01
C ALA A 113 -13.82 -9.20 15.52
N ASN A 114 -14.87 -9.56 14.79
CA ASN A 114 -14.87 -9.64 13.33
C ASN A 114 -15.72 -8.49 12.79
N PHE A 115 -15.09 -7.53 12.12
CA PHE A 115 -15.78 -6.42 11.48
C PHE A 115 -16.13 -6.82 10.04
N ILE A 116 -17.42 -6.94 9.77
CA ILE A 116 -17.99 -7.36 8.49
C ILE A 116 -18.63 -6.15 7.80
N PHE A 117 -18.07 -5.77 6.66
CA PHE A 117 -18.53 -4.64 5.88
C PHE A 117 -19.40 -5.12 4.71
N HIS A 118 -20.34 -4.28 4.30
CA HIS A 118 -21.26 -4.55 3.18
C HIS A 118 -21.13 -3.47 2.11
N GLY A 119 -21.49 -3.82 0.88
CA GLY A 119 -21.45 -2.90 -0.26
C GLY A 119 -20.06 -2.25 -0.47
N THR A 120 -20.06 -1.02 -0.95
CA THR A 120 -18.86 -0.26 -1.30
C THR A 120 -18.61 0.83 -0.27
N MET A 121 -17.65 0.60 0.63
CA MET A 121 -17.31 1.54 1.70
C MET A 121 -15.85 1.44 2.13
N LEU A 122 -15.32 2.54 2.68
CA LEU A 122 -14.09 2.59 3.44
C LEU A 122 -14.34 2.00 4.85
N PRO A 123 -13.74 0.86 5.20
CA PRO A 123 -14.06 0.20 6.46
C PRO A 123 -13.64 1.00 7.70
N ILE A 124 -12.36 1.37 7.81
CA ILE A 124 -11.82 2.09 8.96
C ILE A 124 -10.94 3.25 8.50
N SER A 125 -11.19 4.45 9.02
CA SER A 125 -10.32 5.61 8.86
C SER A 125 -9.79 6.10 10.21
N LEU A 126 -8.50 6.44 10.28
CA LEU A 126 -7.87 7.13 11.41
C LEU A 126 -7.13 8.36 10.87
N LEU A 127 -7.58 9.56 11.22
CA LEU A 127 -7.04 10.80 10.68
C LEU A 127 -6.69 11.81 11.77
N TYR A 128 -5.65 12.61 11.52
CA TYR A 128 -5.22 13.72 12.37
C TYR A 128 -5.09 13.36 13.86
N SER A 129 -4.63 12.14 14.13
CA SER A 129 -4.62 11.55 15.47
C SER A 129 -3.20 11.25 15.97
N GLU A 130 -3.02 11.28 17.29
CA GLU A 130 -1.72 11.11 17.93
C GLU A 130 -1.72 9.97 18.97
N ASN A 131 -0.65 9.17 18.99
CA ASN A 131 -0.43 8.11 19.97
C ASN A 131 -1.60 7.10 20.00
N CYS A 132 -2.00 6.61 18.83
CA CYS A 132 -3.16 5.73 18.66
C CYS A 132 -2.76 4.28 18.43
N LYS A 133 -3.53 3.35 19.00
CA LYS A 133 -3.36 1.90 18.87
C LYS A 133 -4.66 1.24 18.45
N LEU A 134 -4.63 0.46 17.39
CA LEU A 134 -5.73 -0.42 16.99
C LEU A 134 -5.23 -1.86 17.15
N LYS A 135 -6.02 -2.73 17.78
CA LYS A 135 -5.59 -4.10 18.05
C LYS A 135 -6.72 -5.12 18.13
N ASN A 136 -6.38 -6.39 17.89
CA ASN A 136 -7.21 -7.57 18.15
C ASN A 136 -8.56 -7.60 17.42
N PHE A 137 -8.57 -7.43 16.10
CA PHE A 137 -9.77 -7.64 15.29
C PHE A 137 -9.44 -8.16 13.89
N THR A 138 -10.46 -8.68 13.23
CA THR A 138 -10.42 -8.98 11.80
C THR A 138 -11.33 -8.03 11.02
N LEU A 139 -11.06 -7.87 9.74
CA LEU A 139 -11.87 -7.10 8.80
C LEU A 139 -12.15 -7.96 7.56
N ASP A 140 -13.40 -8.00 7.13
CA ASP A 140 -13.79 -8.63 5.86
C ASP A 140 -15.07 -8.02 5.30
N PHE A 141 -15.46 -8.41 4.09
CA PHE A 141 -16.74 -8.08 3.48
C PHE A 141 -17.65 -9.31 3.41
N GLU A 142 -18.95 -9.13 3.62
CA GLU A 142 -19.95 -10.21 3.50
C GLU A 142 -20.04 -10.70 2.05
N ASN A 143 -20.20 -9.75 1.11
CA ASN A 143 -20.11 -9.99 -0.31
C ASN A 143 -18.92 -9.19 -0.88
N PRO A 144 -17.70 -9.76 -0.88
CA PRO A 144 -16.53 -9.06 -1.36
C PRO A 144 -16.64 -8.88 -2.89
N HIS A 145 -16.06 -7.81 -3.42
CA HIS A 145 -16.02 -7.50 -4.87
C HIS A 145 -15.04 -8.41 -5.62
N ILE A 146 -15.27 -9.71 -5.50
CA ILE A 146 -14.49 -10.82 -6.04
C ILE A 146 -15.32 -11.51 -7.10
N ALA A 147 -14.78 -11.59 -8.31
CA ALA A 147 -15.30 -12.46 -9.35
C ALA A 147 -14.32 -13.64 -9.50
N GLN A 148 -14.68 -14.81 -9.01
CA GLN A 148 -13.85 -16.02 -9.10
C GLN A 148 -14.54 -17.08 -9.97
N VAL A 149 -13.85 -17.60 -10.97
CA VAL A 149 -14.38 -18.63 -11.88
C VAL A 149 -13.45 -19.84 -11.95
N ILE A 150 -14.00 -21.00 -12.28
CA ILE A 150 -13.27 -22.23 -12.56
C ILE A 150 -13.35 -22.48 -14.06
N ILE A 151 -12.22 -22.73 -14.71
CA ILE A 151 -12.16 -23.14 -16.11
C ILE A 151 -12.64 -24.59 -16.19
N GLU A 152 -13.78 -24.85 -16.82
CA GLU A 152 -14.30 -26.21 -16.98
C GLU A 152 -13.79 -26.87 -18.25
N SER A 153 -13.61 -26.09 -19.32
CA SER A 153 -13.07 -26.59 -20.57
C SER A 153 -12.39 -25.47 -21.35
N ASN A 154 -11.12 -25.66 -21.70
CA ASN A 154 -10.41 -24.82 -22.66
C ASN A 154 -10.46 -25.45 -24.06
N LYS A 155 -11.16 -24.81 -25.00
CA LYS A 155 -11.34 -25.30 -26.37
C LYS A 155 -10.33 -24.70 -27.36
N GLY A 156 -9.22 -24.17 -26.86
CA GLY A 156 -8.19 -23.52 -27.68
C GLY A 156 -8.74 -22.27 -28.35
N GLU A 157 -8.66 -22.23 -29.69
CA GLU A 157 -9.10 -21.07 -30.49
C GLU A 157 -10.64 -20.89 -30.52
N GLU A 158 -11.40 -21.89 -30.06
CA GLU A 158 -12.86 -21.77 -29.90
C GLU A 158 -13.26 -21.09 -28.58
N GLY A 159 -12.30 -20.79 -27.69
CA GLY A 159 -12.56 -20.08 -26.44
C GLY A 159 -12.74 -20.99 -25.22
N ILE A 160 -13.35 -20.45 -24.17
CA ILE A 160 -13.37 -21.05 -22.83
C ILE A 160 -14.79 -21.27 -22.33
N VAL A 161 -15.03 -22.42 -21.71
CA VAL A 161 -16.18 -22.66 -20.84
C VAL A 161 -15.72 -22.52 -19.39
N PHE A 162 -16.40 -21.68 -18.62
CA PHE A 162 -16.08 -21.43 -17.21
C PHE A 162 -17.33 -21.41 -16.34
N ARG A 163 -17.15 -21.70 -15.05
CA ARG A 163 -18.20 -21.66 -14.04
C ARG A 163 -17.84 -20.68 -12.93
N PRO A 164 -18.67 -19.67 -12.63
CA PRO A 164 -18.51 -18.84 -11.44
C PRO A 164 -18.59 -19.64 -10.15
N SER A 165 -17.80 -19.22 -9.15
CA SER A 165 -17.90 -19.78 -7.79
C SER A 165 -19.28 -19.48 -7.21
N LYS A 166 -19.76 -20.30 -6.27
CA LYS A 166 -21.14 -20.23 -5.75
C LYS A 166 -21.49 -18.89 -5.12
N GLU A 167 -20.49 -18.21 -4.59
CA GLU A 167 -20.61 -16.92 -3.90
C GLU A 167 -20.64 -15.73 -4.89
N VAL A 168 -20.40 -15.96 -6.18
CA VAL A 168 -20.32 -14.92 -7.21
C VAL A 168 -21.68 -14.75 -7.89
N SER A 169 -22.34 -13.64 -7.59
CA SER A 169 -23.51 -13.19 -8.34
C SER A 169 -23.09 -12.62 -9.69
N CYS A 170 -23.65 -13.16 -10.78
CA CYS A 170 -23.32 -12.72 -12.13
C CYS A 170 -24.52 -12.80 -13.09
N ARG A 171 -24.40 -12.12 -14.23
CA ARG A 171 -25.35 -12.11 -15.35
C ARG A 171 -24.65 -11.77 -16.67
N ILE A 172 -25.36 -11.95 -17.78
CA ILE A 172 -24.96 -11.39 -19.08
C ILE A 172 -25.55 -9.99 -19.17
N ALA A 173 -24.70 -8.97 -19.34
CA ALA A 173 -25.14 -7.59 -19.54
C ALA A 173 -25.68 -7.37 -20.96
N ASP A 174 -26.39 -6.26 -21.17
CA ASP A 174 -26.98 -5.88 -22.47
C ASP A 174 -25.94 -5.77 -23.60
N ASN A 175 -24.67 -5.52 -23.26
CA ASN A 175 -23.55 -5.48 -24.20
C ASN A 175 -22.92 -6.86 -24.49
N GLY A 176 -23.54 -7.95 -24.01
CA GLY A 176 -23.10 -9.33 -24.22
C GLY A 176 -21.92 -9.75 -23.35
N LYS A 177 -21.55 -8.98 -22.33
CA LYS A 177 -20.41 -9.28 -21.44
C LYS A 177 -20.83 -9.89 -20.11
N LEU A 178 -19.89 -10.60 -19.47
CA LEU A 178 -20.06 -11.03 -18.09
C LEU A 178 -20.09 -9.81 -17.18
N GLU A 179 -21.11 -9.76 -16.34
CA GLU A 179 -21.28 -8.74 -15.31
C GLU A 179 -21.45 -9.41 -13.96
N THR A 180 -20.66 -8.97 -12.99
CA THR A 180 -20.73 -9.40 -11.59
C THR A 180 -21.28 -8.26 -10.74
N TYR A 181 -22.03 -8.58 -9.69
CA TYR A 181 -22.73 -7.56 -8.92
C TYR A 181 -22.91 -7.96 -7.45
N GLY A 182 -23.10 -6.95 -6.61
CA GLY A 182 -23.54 -7.08 -5.22
C GLY A 182 -24.66 -6.09 -4.91
N ASP A 183 -24.81 -5.71 -3.65
CA ASP A 183 -25.93 -4.86 -3.20
C ASP A 183 -25.91 -3.45 -3.83
N ASP A 184 -24.74 -2.80 -3.86
CA ASP A 184 -24.57 -1.41 -4.34
C ASP A 184 -23.53 -1.25 -5.45
N TRP A 185 -23.03 -2.36 -6.00
CA TRP A 185 -21.95 -2.36 -6.97
C TRP A 185 -22.17 -3.33 -8.13
N VAL A 186 -21.58 -2.97 -9.27
CA VAL A 186 -21.57 -3.77 -10.50
C VAL A 186 -20.19 -3.64 -11.13
N MET A 187 -19.65 -4.74 -11.65
CA MET A 187 -18.36 -4.79 -12.32
C MET A 187 -18.40 -5.68 -13.57
N GLN A 188 -17.76 -5.20 -14.65
CA GLN A 188 -17.44 -6.00 -15.83
C GLN A 188 -15.93 -6.26 -15.84
N PRO A 189 -15.47 -7.44 -15.36
CA PRO A 189 -14.05 -7.74 -15.31
C PRO A 189 -13.47 -7.94 -16.72
N PHE A 190 -12.24 -7.48 -16.92
CA PHE A 190 -11.54 -7.59 -18.21
C PHE A 190 -10.09 -8.10 -18.08
N THR A 191 -9.60 -8.23 -16.84
CA THR A 191 -8.29 -8.81 -16.52
C THR A 191 -8.43 -9.81 -15.37
N GLY A 192 -7.45 -10.68 -15.17
CA GLY A 192 -7.51 -11.64 -14.07
C GLY A 192 -6.17 -12.27 -13.74
N ILE A 193 -6.18 -13.07 -12.67
CA ILE A 193 -5.02 -13.86 -12.23
C ILE A 193 -5.45 -15.32 -12.12
N ALA A 194 -4.70 -16.20 -12.79
CA ALA A 194 -4.91 -17.64 -12.72
C ALA A 194 -4.18 -18.22 -11.50
N PHE A 195 -4.81 -19.21 -10.88
CA PHE A 195 -4.31 -19.95 -9.75
C PHE A 195 -4.38 -21.44 -10.02
N ASP A 196 -3.37 -22.15 -9.55
CA ASP A 196 -3.39 -23.60 -9.50
C ASP A 196 -4.40 -24.06 -8.42
N PRO A 197 -5.33 -24.96 -8.73
CA PRO A 197 -6.43 -25.30 -7.82
C PRO A 197 -6.00 -26.14 -6.61
N ILE A 198 -4.80 -26.73 -6.63
CA ILE A 198 -4.30 -27.61 -5.57
C ILE A 198 -3.40 -26.83 -4.63
N THR A 199 -2.38 -26.19 -5.19
CA THR A 199 -1.36 -25.45 -4.45
C THR A 199 -1.80 -24.04 -4.09
N ARG A 200 -2.78 -23.48 -4.82
CA ARG A 200 -3.26 -22.09 -4.70
C ARG A 200 -2.19 -21.04 -5.00
N HIS A 201 -1.05 -21.43 -5.56
CA HIS A 201 -0.09 -20.49 -6.13
C HIS A 201 -0.69 -19.84 -7.38
N ILE A 202 -0.23 -18.63 -7.69
CA ILE A 202 -0.48 -18.05 -9.02
C ILE A 202 0.10 -19.01 -10.06
N LEU A 203 -0.69 -19.31 -11.08
CA LEU A 203 -0.31 -20.26 -12.12
C LEU A 203 1.00 -19.80 -12.78
N TYR A 204 1.90 -20.74 -13.01
CA TYR A 204 3.25 -20.45 -13.49
C TYR A 204 3.21 -19.79 -14.87
N ASN A 205 3.97 -18.70 -15.06
CA ASN A 205 4.13 -18.00 -16.34
C ASN A 205 2.80 -17.59 -17.03
N THR A 206 1.80 -17.21 -16.23
CA THR A 206 0.54 -16.62 -16.71
C THR A 206 0.51 -15.10 -16.67
N SER A 207 1.03 -14.53 -15.57
CA SER A 207 0.97 -13.10 -15.25
C SER A 207 -0.47 -12.55 -15.31
N ASP A 208 -0.63 -11.24 -15.54
CA ASP A 208 -1.93 -10.62 -15.79
C ASP A 208 -2.57 -11.23 -17.05
N LEU A 209 -3.79 -11.75 -16.91
CA LEU A 209 -4.60 -12.25 -18.02
C LEU A 209 -5.36 -11.09 -18.68
N TYR A 210 -5.59 -11.22 -19.98
CA TYR A 210 -6.61 -10.46 -20.70
C TYR A 210 -7.79 -11.39 -20.99
N MET A 211 -8.99 -11.00 -20.55
CA MET A 211 -10.18 -11.84 -20.64
C MET A 211 -11.23 -11.12 -21.48
N ASP A 212 -11.36 -11.52 -22.74
CA ASP A 212 -12.44 -11.01 -23.58
C ASP A 212 -13.70 -11.84 -23.37
N THR A 213 -14.53 -11.39 -22.43
CA THR A 213 -15.84 -11.95 -22.19
C THR A 213 -16.91 -11.31 -23.08
N SER A 214 -16.61 -10.88 -24.31
CA SER A 214 -17.65 -10.41 -25.22
C SER A 214 -18.34 -11.60 -25.90
N ASP A 215 -19.64 -11.46 -26.15
CA ASP A 215 -20.50 -12.47 -26.78
C ASP A 215 -20.59 -13.78 -25.98
N ILE A 216 -20.65 -13.69 -24.64
CA ILE A 216 -20.79 -14.88 -23.80
C ILE A 216 -22.18 -15.49 -23.95
N THR A 217 -22.27 -16.81 -23.83
CA THR A 217 -23.53 -17.55 -23.83
C THR A 217 -23.69 -18.30 -22.52
N ASP A 218 -24.86 -18.21 -21.91
CA ASP A 218 -25.26 -19.05 -20.77
C ASP A 218 -25.57 -20.46 -21.29
N LEU A 219 -24.98 -21.48 -20.67
CA LEU A 219 -25.18 -22.88 -21.04
C LEU A 219 -26.37 -23.53 -20.30
N GLU A 220 -27.12 -22.75 -19.50
CA GLU A 220 -28.30 -23.17 -18.72
C GLU A 220 -28.02 -24.22 -17.63
N ASP A 221 -26.76 -24.53 -17.37
CA ASP A 221 -26.30 -25.42 -16.30
C ASP A 221 -25.50 -24.68 -15.22
N GLY A 222 -25.42 -23.34 -15.31
CA GLY A 222 -24.63 -22.46 -14.45
C GLY A 222 -23.21 -22.18 -14.96
N SER A 223 -22.83 -22.69 -16.14
CA SER A 223 -21.60 -22.33 -16.84
C SER A 223 -21.85 -21.36 -17.98
N PHE A 224 -20.78 -20.63 -18.33
CA PHE A 224 -20.77 -19.69 -19.43
C PHE A 224 -19.73 -20.09 -20.46
N TYR A 225 -20.06 -19.90 -21.73
CA TYR A 225 -19.13 -20.03 -22.84
C TYR A 225 -18.71 -18.64 -23.32
N ALA A 226 -17.41 -18.34 -23.25
CA ALA A 226 -16.80 -17.12 -23.79
C ALA A 226 -15.97 -17.46 -25.04
N PRO A 227 -16.50 -17.24 -26.25
CA PRO A 227 -15.83 -17.64 -27.49
C PRO A 227 -14.58 -16.80 -27.82
N LYS A 228 -14.44 -15.61 -27.21
CA LYS A 228 -13.29 -14.71 -27.44
C LYS A 228 -12.23 -14.76 -26.36
N TRP A 229 -12.49 -15.46 -25.25
CA TRP A 229 -11.48 -15.65 -24.22
C TRP A 229 -10.59 -16.83 -24.61
N ILE A 230 -9.45 -16.52 -25.23
CA ILE A 230 -8.50 -17.50 -25.76
C ILE A 230 -7.18 -17.37 -24.99
N ASP A 231 -6.87 -18.37 -24.15
CA ASP A 231 -5.55 -18.49 -23.51
C ASP A 231 -5.23 -19.96 -23.26
N LYS A 232 -4.31 -20.52 -24.05
CA LYS A 232 -3.91 -21.94 -23.98
C LYS A 232 -3.26 -22.36 -22.65
N ARG A 233 -2.87 -21.41 -21.80
CA ARG A 233 -2.24 -21.68 -20.49
C ARG A 233 -3.27 -22.07 -19.43
N LEU A 234 -4.54 -21.70 -19.64
CA LEU A 234 -5.62 -21.96 -18.70
C LEU A 234 -6.19 -23.38 -18.90
N VAL A 235 -5.61 -24.37 -18.23
CA VAL A 235 -6.09 -25.76 -18.32
C VAL A 235 -7.35 -25.98 -17.48
N ASP A 236 -8.10 -27.04 -17.78
CA ASP A 236 -9.30 -27.44 -17.04
C ASP A 236 -8.98 -27.56 -15.54
N GLY A 237 -9.87 -27.01 -14.70
CA GLY A 237 -9.71 -26.90 -13.26
C GLY A 237 -8.99 -25.64 -12.76
N THR A 238 -8.34 -24.86 -13.64
CA THR A 238 -7.70 -23.58 -13.26
C THR A 238 -8.72 -22.65 -12.61
N VAL A 239 -8.35 -22.01 -11.50
CA VAL A 239 -9.18 -20.97 -10.88
C VAL A 239 -8.70 -19.61 -11.35
N VAL A 240 -9.61 -18.75 -11.82
CA VAL A 240 -9.28 -17.39 -12.24
C VAL A 240 -10.00 -16.39 -11.35
N ALA A 241 -9.23 -15.54 -10.68
CA ALA A 241 -9.76 -14.32 -10.06
C ALA A 241 -9.88 -13.23 -11.13
N MET A 242 -11.10 -13.02 -11.61
CA MET A 242 -11.49 -11.98 -12.54
C MET A 242 -11.59 -10.63 -11.83
N ARG A 243 -11.07 -9.58 -12.47
CA ARG A 243 -10.79 -8.29 -11.84
C ARG A 243 -11.03 -7.11 -12.78
N THR A 244 -11.13 -5.95 -12.16
CA THR A 244 -10.99 -4.63 -12.78
C THR A 244 -9.74 -3.95 -12.20
N TRP A 245 -9.53 -2.67 -12.52
CA TRP A 245 -8.45 -1.87 -11.92
C TRP A 245 -8.94 -0.89 -10.84
N TYR A 246 -10.23 -0.91 -10.52
CA TYR A 246 -10.80 0.02 -9.55
C TYR A 246 -10.29 -0.27 -8.13
N ARG A 247 -9.97 0.81 -7.42
CA ARG A 247 -9.48 0.86 -6.04
C ARG A 247 -10.23 1.96 -5.29
N PRO A 248 -11.55 1.82 -5.05
CA PRO A 248 -12.35 2.86 -4.41
C PRO A 248 -11.91 3.15 -2.96
N ALA A 249 -11.55 2.14 -2.17
CA ALA A 249 -11.13 2.37 -0.79
C ALA A 249 -10.22 1.26 -0.23
N PRO A 250 -9.23 1.60 0.62
CA PRO A 250 -8.44 0.62 1.35
C PRO A 250 -9.24 0.01 2.51
N GLY A 251 -8.74 -1.07 3.13
CA GLY A 251 -9.31 -1.63 4.36
C GLY A 251 -9.12 -0.70 5.56
N LEU A 252 -7.91 -0.17 5.72
CA LEU A 252 -7.57 0.85 6.72
C LEU A 252 -6.94 2.06 6.04
N PHE A 253 -7.45 3.26 6.33
CA PHE A 253 -6.89 4.52 5.86
C PHE A 253 -6.33 5.36 7.02
N LEU A 254 -5.02 5.63 6.97
CA LEU A 254 -4.32 6.50 7.92
C LEU A 254 -3.90 7.80 7.22
N SER A 255 -4.28 8.96 7.76
CA SER A 255 -3.82 10.25 7.22
C SER A 255 -3.44 11.23 8.31
N HIS A 256 -2.28 11.87 8.20
CA HIS A 256 -1.84 12.91 9.15
C HIS A 256 -1.74 12.45 10.62
N ASN A 257 -1.45 11.18 10.84
CA ASN A 257 -1.28 10.64 12.19
C ASN A 257 0.17 10.70 12.67
N ILE A 258 0.35 10.73 13.99
CA ILE A 258 1.65 10.66 14.64
C ILE A 258 1.62 9.50 15.65
N ASN A 259 2.59 8.58 15.56
CA ASN A 259 2.73 7.42 16.44
C ASN A 259 1.50 6.48 16.42
N THR A 260 1.31 5.77 15.30
CA THR A 260 0.24 4.77 15.16
C THR A 260 0.77 3.34 15.34
N GLN A 261 0.05 2.51 16.09
CA GLN A 261 0.33 1.09 16.27
C GLN A 261 -0.86 0.23 15.81
N LEU A 262 -0.63 -0.70 14.89
CA LEU A 262 -1.60 -1.70 14.44
C LEU A 262 -1.09 -3.07 14.88
N VAL A 263 -1.79 -3.73 15.81
CA VAL A 263 -1.29 -4.94 16.48
C VAL A 263 -2.29 -6.08 16.42
N ASN A 264 -1.88 -7.25 15.90
CA ASN A 264 -2.75 -8.42 15.77
C ASN A 264 -4.08 -8.08 15.07
N ILE A 265 -3.96 -7.64 13.82
CA ILE A 265 -5.09 -7.28 12.95
C ILE A 265 -5.00 -8.12 11.69
N LYS A 266 -6.12 -8.71 11.27
CA LYS A 266 -6.20 -9.48 10.01
C LYS A 266 -7.18 -8.82 9.05
N VAL A 267 -6.70 -8.43 7.88
CA VAL A 267 -7.53 -7.96 6.77
C VAL A 267 -7.72 -9.12 5.81
N HIS A 268 -8.95 -9.61 5.72
CA HIS A 268 -9.30 -10.72 4.84
C HIS A 268 -9.66 -10.25 3.42
N TYR A 269 -10.21 -9.04 3.30
CA TYR A 269 -10.52 -8.44 2.01
C TYR A 269 -10.55 -6.90 2.08
N ALA A 270 -10.18 -6.25 0.99
CA ALA A 270 -10.49 -4.86 0.70
C ALA A 270 -10.57 -4.62 -0.81
N GLN A 271 -11.51 -3.77 -1.25
CA GLN A 271 -11.64 -3.32 -2.65
C GLN A 271 -10.63 -2.20 -2.96
N GLY A 272 -9.37 -2.47 -2.69
CA GLY A 272 -8.26 -1.54 -2.75
C GLY A 272 -7.08 -2.17 -2.04
N MET A 273 -6.31 -1.35 -1.31
CA MET A 273 -5.20 -1.84 -0.49
C MET A 273 -5.67 -2.32 0.89
N GLY A 274 -4.92 -3.21 1.55
CA GLY A 274 -5.25 -3.61 2.92
C GLY A 274 -5.09 -2.45 3.91
N LEU A 275 -3.96 -1.76 3.83
CA LEU A 275 -3.63 -0.55 4.59
C LEU A 275 -3.04 0.49 3.64
N LEU A 276 -3.57 1.71 3.68
CA LEU A 276 -2.91 2.89 3.13
C LEU A 276 -2.63 3.89 4.26
N ALA A 277 -1.38 4.35 4.33
CA ALA A 277 -1.00 5.48 5.16
C ALA A 277 -0.42 6.62 4.31
N GLN A 278 -0.87 7.84 4.56
CA GLN A 278 -0.31 9.03 3.94
C GLN A 278 -0.04 10.14 4.95
N MET A 279 1.00 10.94 4.72
CA MET A 279 1.32 12.11 5.57
C MET A 279 1.45 11.77 7.07
N CYS A 280 1.84 10.54 7.40
CA CYS A 280 1.94 10.06 8.78
C CYS A 280 3.39 10.08 9.28
N GLU A 281 3.57 10.16 10.59
CA GLU A 281 4.86 10.02 11.28
C GLU A 281 4.82 8.83 12.24
N ASN A 282 5.80 7.93 12.13
CA ASN A 282 5.95 6.75 12.99
C ASN A 282 4.75 5.78 12.96
N ILE A 283 4.90 4.66 12.24
CA ILE A 283 3.90 3.59 12.16
C ILE A 283 4.54 2.27 12.54
N THR A 284 3.88 1.51 13.41
CA THR A 284 4.28 0.13 13.74
C THR A 284 3.16 -0.83 13.44
N LEU A 285 3.46 -1.82 12.61
CA LEU A 285 2.65 -3.01 12.35
C LEU A 285 3.34 -4.19 13.05
N ASP A 286 2.62 -4.84 13.96
CA ASP A 286 3.10 -6.02 14.69
C ASP A 286 2.02 -7.09 14.64
N GLU A 287 2.29 -8.21 13.95
CA GLU A 287 1.25 -9.22 13.66
C GLU A 287 0.06 -8.64 12.86
N PHE A 288 0.32 -7.62 12.03
CA PHE A 288 -0.65 -7.15 11.03
C PHE A 288 -0.58 -8.05 9.80
N SER A 289 -1.71 -8.59 9.36
CA SER A 289 -1.76 -9.54 8.27
C SER A 289 -2.82 -9.17 7.24
N VAL A 290 -2.51 -9.39 5.97
CA VAL A 290 -3.47 -9.44 4.87
C VAL A 290 -3.48 -10.88 4.40
N CYS A 291 -4.52 -11.62 4.76
CA CYS A 291 -4.50 -13.07 4.66
C CYS A 291 -5.90 -13.67 4.48
N LEU A 292 -5.96 -14.88 3.93
CA LEU A 292 -7.21 -15.61 3.85
C LEU A 292 -7.72 -15.97 5.26
N LYS A 293 -9.00 -16.37 5.39
CA LYS A 293 -9.58 -16.81 6.68
C LYS A 293 -8.98 -18.13 7.20
N GLY A 294 -8.13 -18.78 6.41
CA GLY A 294 -7.49 -20.06 6.70
C GLY A 294 -7.64 -21.04 5.54
N ASP A 295 -7.27 -22.29 5.77
CA ASP A 295 -7.18 -23.33 4.72
C ASP A 295 -8.53 -23.65 4.05
N HIS A 296 -9.65 -23.36 4.73
CA HIS A 296 -11.01 -23.58 4.23
C HIS A 296 -11.64 -22.34 3.57
N ASP A 297 -10.92 -21.22 3.46
CA ASP A 297 -11.40 -20.07 2.71
C ASP A 297 -11.47 -20.43 1.21
N SER A 298 -12.64 -20.28 0.59
CA SER A 298 -12.87 -20.60 -0.82
C SER A 298 -12.24 -19.59 -1.78
N ARG A 299 -11.83 -18.41 -1.28
CA ARG A 299 -11.21 -17.34 -2.08
C ARG A 299 -9.75 -17.62 -2.34
N TYR A 300 -9.25 -17.31 -3.53
CA TYR A 300 -7.82 -17.44 -3.85
C TYR A 300 -7.02 -16.17 -3.61
N PHE A 301 -7.68 -15.08 -3.22
CA PHE A 301 -7.03 -13.78 -3.03
C PHE A 301 -7.68 -12.95 -1.93
N THR A 302 -6.95 -11.92 -1.48
CA THR A 302 -7.29 -11.05 -0.36
C THR A 302 -7.64 -9.63 -0.80
N THR A 303 -6.67 -8.80 -1.18
CA THR A 303 -6.94 -7.39 -1.54
C THR A 303 -6.82 -7.14 -3.05
N GLN A 304 -7.60 -6.21 -3.58
CA GLN A 304 -7.55 -5.83 -5.01
C GLN A 304 -6.27 -5.09 -5.40
N ALA A 305 -5.52 -4.60 -4.42
CA ALA A 305 -4.21 -3.98 -4.58
C ALA A 305 -3.26 -4.44 -3.46
N ASP A 306 -2.30 -3.60 -3.10
CA ASP A 306 -1.24 -3.83 -2.12
C ASP A 306 -1.78 -4.27 -0.76
N ALA A 307 -1.01 -5.06 -0.01
CA ALA A 307 -1.35 -5.36 1.37
C ALA A 307 -1.15 -4.12 2.27
N THR A 308 -0.02 -3.42 2.12
CA THR A 308 0.30 -2.19 2.86
C THR A 308 0.99 -1.18 1.96
N HIS A 309 0.69 0.10 2.14
CA HIS A 309 1.21 1.14 1.26
C HIS A 309 1.37 2.47 2.02
N PHE A 310 2.51 3.13 1.83
CA PHE A 310 2.91 4.31 2.59
C PHE A 310 3.39 5.41 1.65
N SER A 311 2.58 6.46 1.52
CA SER A 311 2.82 7.60 0.63
C SER A 311 3.17 8.85 1.44
N SER A 312 4.33 9.46 1.19
CA SER A 312 4.77 10.70 1.86
C SER A 312 4.70 10.60 3.40
N CYS A 313 5.20 9.50 3.98
CA CYS A 313 5.32 9.31 5.42
C CYS A 313 6.73 9.67 5.92
N LYS A 314 6.90 9.94 7.22
CA LYS A 314 8.20 10.23 7.85
C LYS A 314 8.42 9.51 9.16
N GLY A 315 9.60 9.71 9.74
CA GLY A 315 9.99 9.04 10.97
C GLY A 315 10.34 7.58 10.68
N LYS A 316 9.67 6.63 11.33
CA LYS A 316 9.97 5.20 11.19
C LYS A 316 8.72 4.36 10.89
N ILE A 317 8.80 3.55 9.84
CA ILE A 317 7.83 2.50 9.53
C ILE A 317 8.44 1.17 9.96
N ILE A 318 7.73 0.45 10.82
CA ILE A 318 8.11 -0.89 11.28
C ILE A 318 6.98 -1.83 10.89
N SER A 319 7.29 -2.89 10.14
CA SER A 319 6.39 -4.01 9.89
C SER A 319 7.09 -5.31 10.27
N LYS A 320 6.49 -6.02 11.23
CA LYS A 320 7.05 -7.27 11.75
C LYS A 320 5.98 -8.30 12.08
N ASN A 321 6.39 -9.57 12.01
CA ASN A 321 5.59 -10.73 12.39
C ASN A 321 4.26 -10.86 11.60
N GLY A 322 4.17 -10.23 10.43
CA GLY A 322 2.97 -10.23 9.59
C GLY A 322 2.93 -11.39 8.59
N LEU A 323 1.71 -11.72 8.15
CA LEU A 323 1.44 -12.59 7.00
C LEU A 323 0.79 -11.76 5.89
N TYR A 324 1.45 -11.67 4.75
CA TYR A 324 0.96 -10.99 3.56
C TYR A 324 0.81 -12.01 2.44
N GLU A 325 -0.44 -12.42 2.17
CA GLU A 325 -0.72 -13.46 1.19
C GLU A 325 -1.89 -13.15 0.28
N GLY A 326 -1.78 -13.60 -0.97
CA GLY A 326 -2.88 -13.58 -1.94
C GLY A 326 -3.36 -12.19 -2.32
N MET A 327 -2.66 -11.12 -1.96
CA MET A 327 -3.00 -9.77 -2.41
C MET A 327 -2.66 -9.60 -3.90
N MET A 328 -3.34 -8.67 -4.55
CA MET A 328 -3.20 -8.44 -5.97
C MET A 328 -2.14 -7.38 -6.33
N ASP A 329 -1.39 -6.91 -5.35
CA ASP A 329 -0.18 -6.10 -5.54
C ASP A 329 0.84 -6.34 -4.41
N ASP A 330 1.77 -5.42 -4.21
CA ASP A 330 2.89 -5.62 -3.29
C ASP A 330 2.48 -5.81 -1.81
N ALA A 331 3.30 -6.52 -1.01
CA ALA A 331 3.09 -6.63 0.43
C ALA A 331 3.27 -5.30 1.15
N ILE A 332 4.25 -4.54 0.67
CA ILE A 332 4.59 -3.22 1.19
C ILE A 332 5.13 -2.37 0.05
N ASN A 333 4.61 -1.15 -0.09
CA ASN A 333 5.21 -0.10 -0.92
C ASN A 333 5.44 1.16 -0.06
N ILE A 334 6.64 1.74 -0.12
CA ILE A 334 7.02 2.97 0.59
C ILE A 334 7.64 3.94 -0.39
N HIS A 335 7.03 5.12 -0.54
CA HIS A 335 7.53 6.16 -1.42
C HIS A 335 7.08 7.57 -1.00
N GLY A 336 7.71 8.60 -1.55
CA GLY A 336 7.15 9.95 -1.66
C GLY A 336 6.48 10.15 -3.02
N THR A 337 5.88 11.31 -3.27
CA THR A 337 5.33 11.63 -4.61
C THR A 337 6.07 12.79 -5.25
N TYR A 338 6.53 12.65 -6.49
CA TYR A 338 7.17 13.72 -7.24
C TYR A 338 6.09 14.69 -7.68
N LEU A 339 6.28 15.99 -7.45
CA LEU A 339 5.54 17.00 -8.20
C LEU A 339 6.31 17.35 -9.46
N LYS A 340 5.64 17.30 -10.62
CA LYS A 340 6.22 17.76 -11.87
C LYS A 340 6.27 19.28 -11.89
N VAL A 341 7.38 19.87 -12.31
CA VAL A 341 7.48 21.31 -12.58
C VAL A 341 6.69 21.61 -13.86
N VAL A 342 5.66 22.45 -13.75
CA VAL A 342 4.83 22.85 -14.90
C VAL A 342 5.10 24.28 -15.35
N LYS A 343 5.67 25.13 -14.48
CA LYS A 343 6.07 26.50 -14.82
C LYS A 343 7.09 27.06 -13.84
N ARG A 344 8.10 27.75 -14.35
CA ARG A 344 8.96 28.63 -13.53
C ARG A 344 8.39 30.05 -13.51
N VAL A 345 8.06 30.57 -12.33
CA VAL A 345 7.48 31.91 -12.17
C VAL A 345 8.58 32.95 -12.02
N ASP A 346 9.56 32.68 -11.14
CA ASP A 346 10.74 33.51 -10.93
C ASP A 346 11.93 32.65 -10.45
N ASP A 347 13.02 33.28 -10.02
CA ASP A 347 14.21 32.56 -9.55
C ASP A 347 13.99 31.73 -8.27
N HIS A 348 12.87 31.88 -7.58
CA HIS A 348 12.54 31.24 -6.31
C HIS A 348 11.20 30.50 -6.31
N THR A 349 10.42 30.57 -7.38
CA THR A 349 9.01 30.13 -7.35
C THR A 349 8.69 29.24 -8.56
N LEU A 350 8.10 28.07 -8.28
CA LEU A 350 7.62 27.12 -9.28
C LEU A 350 6.12 26.89 -9.10
N ILE A 351 5.42 26.65 -10.21
CA ILE A 351 4.13 25.96 -10.20
C ILE A 351 4.41 24.49 -10.55
N THR A 352 3.80 23.61 -9.79
CA THR A 352 4.09 22.18 -9.78
C THR A 352 2.81 21.36 -9.72
N LYS A 353 2.84 20.09 -10.12
CA LYS A 353 1.63 19.29 -10.32
C LYS A 353 1.79 17.82 -9.93
N TYR A 354 0.77 17.28 -9.27
CA TYR A 354 0.56 15.84 -9.16
C TYR A 354 0.15 15.25 -10.51
N MET A 355 0.88 14.25 -10.99
CA MET A 355 0.70 13.73 -12.34
C MET A 355 -0.18 12.49 -12.41
N HIS A 356 -0.06 11.57 -11.46
CA HIS A 356 -0.83 10.33 -11.47
C HIS A 356 -2.29 10.59 -10.99
N PRO A 357 -3.33 10.09 -11.70
CA PRO A 357 -4.73 10.38 -11.40
C PRO A 357 -5.20 9.84 -10.03
N GLN A 358 -4.43 8.95 -9.41
CA GLN A 358 -4.72 8.38 -8.09
C GLN A 358 -3.85 8.97 -6.96
N ALA A 359 -3.00 9.99 -7.21
CA ALA A 359 -2.01 10.47 -6.23
C ALA A 359 -2.11 11.97 -5.92
N TRP A 360 -3.32 12.55 -5.90
CA TRP A 360 -3.52 14.00 -5.73
C TRP A 360 -4.60 14.31 -4.68
N GLY A 361 -4.75 15.60 -4.35
CA GLY A 361 -5.84 16.10 -3.51
C GLY A 361 -5.51 16.19 -2.02
N PHE A 362 -4.25 15.97 -1.64
CA PHE A 362 -3.77 16.10 -0.26
C PHE A 362 -2.43 16.85 -0.19
N GLU A 363 -2.05 17.26 1.01
CA GLU A 363 -0.81 18.00 1.29
C GLU A 363 0.43 17.30 0.73
N TRP A 364 1.31 18.05 0.04
CA TRP A 364 2.59 17.53 -0.46
C TRP A 364 3.79 17.89 0.43
N GLY A 365 3.73 19.04 1.10
CA GLY A 365 4.84 19.55 1.89
C GLY A 365 4.48 20.80 2.66
N ARG A 366 5.37 21.19 3.56
CA ARG A 366 5.22 22.29 4.52
C ARG A 366 6.36 23.28 4.43
N VAL A 367 6.14 24.49 4.95
CA VAL A 367 7.21 25.46 5.16
C VAL A 367 8.32 24.81 6.01
N LEU A 368 9.58 25.08 5.64
CA LEU A 368 10.82 24.48 6.15
C LEU A 368 11.14 23.06 5.66
N ASP A 369 10.22 22.36 4.97
CA ASP A 369 10.55 21.06 4.39
C ASP A 369 11.71 21.19 3.41
N LYS A 370 12.66 20.28 3.53
CA LYS A 370 13.77 20.12 2.60
C LYS A 370 13.31 19.42 1.32
N VAL A 371 13.79 19.91 0.19
CA VAL A 371 13.45 19.39 -1.13
C VAL A 371 14.69 19.25 -2.00
N GLN A 372 14.59 18.40 -3.01
CA GLN A 372 15.55 18.31 -4.12
C GLN A 372 14.84 18.21 -5.47
N PHE A 373 15.59 18.42 -6.54
CA PHE A 373 15.05 18.44 -7.91
C PHE A 373 15.69 17.34 -8.74
N VAL A 374 14.90 16.68 -9.58
CA VAL A 374 15.34 15.60 -10.47
C VAL A 374 15.00 15.94 -11.92
N ARG A 375 15.89 15.62 -12.85
CA ARG A 375 15.59 15.63 -14.29
C ARG A 375 14.94 14.30 -14.66
N SER A 376 13.68 14.29 -15.09
CA SER A 376 12.91 13.07 -15.31
C SER A 376 13.53 12.14 -16.36
N GLU A 377 14.17 12.70 -17.40
CA GLU A 377 14.79 11.94 -18.51
C GLU A 377 15.93 11.03 -18.04
N THR A 378 16.77 11.51 -17.11
CA THR A 378 17.97 10.79 -16.63
C THR A 378 17.88 10.37 -15.17
N MET A 379 16.83 10.78 -14.46
CA MET A 379 16.66 10.67 -13.00
C MET A 379 17.84 11.24 -12.19
N GLU A 380 18.58 12.20 -12.74
CA GLU A 380 19.71 12.83 -12.04
C GLU A 380 19.25 14.04 -11.22
N LEU A 381 19.89 14.22 -10.07
CA LEU A 381 19.70 15.42 -9.26
C LEU A 381 20.24 16.66 -9.98
N VAL A 382 19.46 17.74 -9.93
CA VAL A 382 19.77 19.03 -10.57
C VAL A 382 19.84 20.13 -9.52
N GLY A 383 20.99 20.81 -9.45
CA GLY A 383 21.23 21.85 -8.45
C GLY A 383 21.43 21.30 -7.04
N GLU A 384 21.21 22.18 -6.06
CA GLU A 384 21.41 21.88 -4.64
C GLU A 384 20.06 21.66 -3.94
N GLU A 385 20.10 21.03 -2.76
CA GLU A 385 18.95 20.97 -1.85
C GLU A 385 18.42 22.38 -1.53
N ASN A 386 17.12 22.47 -1.32
CA ASN A 386 16.46 23.72 -0.98
C ASN A 386 15.43 23.50 0.14
N SER A 387 14.79 24.57 0.60
CA SER A 387 13.73 24.49 1.61
C SER A 387 12.53 25.34 1.21
N ILE A 388 11.33 24.83 1.46
CA ILE A 388 10.08 25.54 1.19
C ILE A 388 9.93 26.74 2.14
N THR A 389 9.56 27.88 1.59
CA THR A 389 9.22 29.12 2.33
C THR A 389 7.74 29.46 2.24
N SER A 390 7.07 29.02 1.18
CA SER A 390 5.62 29.08 1.02
C SER A 390 5.18 27.97 0.08
N ILE A 391 4.01 27.39 0.35
CA ILE A 391 3.33 26.44 -0.52
C ILE A 391 1.83 26.70 -0.40
N THR A 392 1.17 26.90 -1.54
CA THR A 392 -0.29 27.09 -1.61
C THR A 392 -0.85 26.29 -2.78
N ALA A 393 -2.12 25.90 -2.67
CA ALA A 393 -2.87 25.41 -3.83
C ALA A 393 -2.86 26.48 -4.93
N TYR A 394 -2.78 26.03 -6.18
CA TYR A 394 -2.73 26.90 -7.35
C TYR A 394 -3.99 26.74 -8.22
N ASP A 395 -4.55 25.53 -8.29
CA ASP A 395 -5.77 25.23 -9.05
C ASP A 395 -7.05 25.18 -8.21
N GLN A 396 -6.92 25.34 -6.89
CA GLN A 396 -8.02 25.34 -5.92
C GLN A 396 -7.81 26.44 -4.87
N ASP A 397 -8.86 26.78 -4.13
CA ASP A 397 -8.79 27.73 -3.02
C ASP A 397 -8.07 27.13 -1.78
N GLU A 398 -8.13 25.80 -1.63
CA GLU A 398 -7.54 25.06 -0.52
C GLU A 398 -6.71 23.86 -1.02
N ILE A 399 -5.88 23.28 -0.15
CA ILE A 399 -5.04 22.11 -0.48
C ILE A 399 -5.89 20.87 -0.78
N GLU A 400 -7.02 20.72 -0.10
CA GLU A 400 -7.91 19.58 -0.30
C GLU A 400 -8.45 19.58 -1.74
N GLY A 401 -8.18 18.51 -2.48
CA GLY A 401 -8.53 18.40 -3.91
C GLY A 401 -7.63 19.16 -4.87
N ALA A 402 -6.58 19.85 -4.40
CA ALA A 402 -5.61 20.49 -5.28
C ALA A 402 -4.78 19.47 -6.07
N LYS A 403 -4.52 19.78 -7.34
CA LYS A 403 -3.56 19.05 -8.18
C LYS A 403 -2.30 19.85 -8.41
N GLU A 404 -2.37 21.17 -8.30
CA GLU A 404 -1.29 22.08 -8.60
C GLU A 404 -0.94 22.93 -7.39
N PHE A 405 0.36 23.13 -7.16
CA PHE A 405 0.88 23.94 -6.07
C PHE A 405 1.83 25.01 -6.58
N MET A 406 1.68 26.22 -6.05
CA MET A 406 2.69 27.27 -6.17
C MET A 406 3.62 27.19 -4.97
N ILE A 407 4.90 26.91 -5.23
CA ILE A 407 5.90 26.67 -4.19
C ILE A 407 7.02 27.69 -4.33
N ARG A 408 7.32 28.39 -3.22
CA ARG A 408 8.45 29.32 -3.12
C ARG A 408 9.55 28.72 -2.27
N PHE A 409 10.79 28.80 -2.74
CA PHE A 409 11.97 28.25 -2.10
C PHE A 409 12.89 29.33 -1.51
N LYS A 410 13.64 28.94 -0.48
CA LYS A 410 14.56 29.83 0.24
C LYS A 410 15.72 30.29 -0.63
N ASN A 411 16.38 29.35 -1.31
CA ASN A 411 17.50 29.63 -2.21
C ASN A 411 17.00 29.73 -3.66
N SER A 412 17.77 30.39 -4.53
CA SER A 412 17.45 30.46 -5.96
C SER A 412 17.47 29.06 -6.59
N ILE A 413 16.48 28.76 -7.43
CA ILE A 413 16.35 27.52 -8.20
C ILE A 413 17.43 27.49 -9.29
N ASN A 414 18.01 26.31 -9.56
CA ASN A 414 18.96 26.13 -10.65
C ASN A 414 18.33 26.56 -11.99
N LYS A 415 19.05 27.36 -12.78
CA LYS A 415 18.58 27.93 -14.06
C LYS A 415 18.17 26.88 -15.10
N GLN A 416 18.64 25.64 -14.97
CA GLN A 416 18.24 24.53 -15.84
C GLN A 416 16.80 24.07 -15.60
N ILE A 417 16.22 24.31 -14.42
CA ILE A 417 14.87 23.83 -14.10
C ILE A 417 13.85 24.80 -14.72
N HIS A 418 13.09 24.33 -15.71
CA HIS A 418 12.04 25.09 -16.39
C HIS A 418 11.00 24.15 -17.03
N GLU A 419 9.88 24.69 -17.49
CA GLU A 419 8.74 23.92 -18.05
C GLU A 419 8.98 23.28 -19.43
N GLY A 420 10.11 23.57 -20.07
CA GLY A 420 10.43 23.11 -21.43
C GLY A 420 10.98 21.67 -21.47
N GLU A 421 11.34 21.12 -20.31
CA GLU A 421 11.82 19.74 -20.15
C GLU A 421 11.15 19.11 -18.91
N GLY A 422 11.38 17.80 -18.69
CA GLY A 422 10.84 17.09 -17.54
C GLY A 422 11.69 17.30 -16.28
N TYR A 423 11.11 17.95 -15.26
CA TYR A 423 11.69 18.03 -13.92
C TYR A 423 10.66 17.65 -12.86
N GLY A 424 11.10 16.90 -11.86
CA GLY A 424 10.35 16.58 -10.65
C GLY A 424 10.94 17.26 -9.42
N ILE A 425 10.11 17.48 -8.41
CA ILE A 425 10.52 17.91 -7.07
C ILE A 425 10.20 16.79 -6.09
N GLU A 426 11.16 16.43 -5.26
CA GLU A 426 11.03 15.46 -4.17
C GLU A 426 11.12 16.16 -2.83
N ASN A 427 10.24 15.77 -1.90
CA ASN A 427 10.26 16.22 -0.53
C ASN A 427 11.08 15.26 0.33
N LEU A 428 12.26 15.68 0.76
CA LEU A 428 13.19 14.87 1.56
C LEU A 428 12.74 14.74 3.02
N THR A 429 11.83 15.60 3.48
CA THR A 429 11.34 15.59 4.87
C THR A 429 10.32 14.49 5.10
N TRP A 430 9.50 14.22 4.09
CA TRP A 430 8.48 13.17 4.11
C TRP A 430 9.01 11.86 3.56
N THR A 431 10.14 11.42 4.14
CA THR A 431 10.78 10.14 3.84
C THR A 431 11.02 9.36 5.14
N PRO A 432 10.59 8.08 5.24
CA PRO A 432 10.71 7.32 6.48
C PRO A 432 11.88 6.35 6.46
N GLN A 433 12.48 6.10 7.63
CA GLN A 433 13.27 4.88 7.86
C GLN A 433 12.35 3.67 7.90
N VAL A 434 12.86 2.51 7.49
CA VAL A 434 12.06 1.29 7.33
C VAL A 434 12.71 0.10 8.02
N ILE A 435 11.91 -0.66 8.76
CA ILE A 435 12.23 -2.02 9.22
C ILE A 435 11.12 -2.95 8.76
N PHE A 436 11.46 -3.89 7.90
CA PHE A 436 10.59 -4.96 7.43
C PHE A 436 11.21 -6.30 7.81
N SER A 437 10.67 -6.96 8.85
CA SER A 437 11.35 -8.12 9.44
C SER A 437 10.43 -9.21 9.95
N GLN A 438 10.84 -10.48 9.83
CA GLN A 438 10.08 -11.62 10.36
C GLN A 438 8.67 -11.74 9.76
N ASN A 439 8.48 -11.25 8.54
CA ASN A 439 7.21 -11.38 7.82
C ASN A 439 7.25 -12.59 6.87
N THR A 440 6.07 -13.10 6.55
CA THR A 440 5.87 -14.06 5.45
C THR A 440 5.12 -13.38 4.32
N ILE A 441 5.65 -13.48 3.10
CA ILE A 441 5.11 -12.88 1.89
C ILE A 441 4.94 -13.99 0.86
N ARG A 442 3.72 -14.24 0.39
CA ARG A 442 3.46 -15.34 -0.55
C ARG A 442 2.26 -15.16 -1.45
N ASN A 443 2.25 -15.87 -2.58
CA ASN A 443 1.08 -16.03 -3.45
C ASN A 443 0.46 -14.74 -3.97
N ASN A 444 1.20 -13.63 -3.93
CA ASN A 444 0.70 -12.34 -4.34
C ASN A 444 1.08 -12.05 -5.79
N ARG A 445 0.21 -11.34 -6.49
CA ARG A 445 0.60 -10.47 -7.61
C ARG A 445 1.11 -9.19 -6.95
N ALA A 446 2.05 -8.39 -7.43
CA ALA A 446 3.04 -8.64 -8.46
C ALA A 446 4.42 -8.79 -7.80
N ARG A 447 4.98 -7.75 -7.18
CA ARG A 447 6.26 -7.84 -6.46
C ARG A 447 6.03 -8.20 -4.99
N GLY A 448 7.04 -8.70 -4.29
CA GLY A 448 6.94 -8.96 -2.86
C GLY A 448 6.93 -7.67 -2.04
N ALA A 449 8.02 -6.91 -2.08
CA ALA A 449 8.17 -5.64 -1.37
C ALA A 449 8.81 -4.57 -2.25
N LEU A 450 8.31 -3.34 -2.18
CA LEU A 450 8.77 -2.19 -2.95
C LEU A 450 9.24 -1.08 -2.01
N PHE A 451 10.49 -0.65 -2.17
CA PHE A 451 11.07 0.43 -1.35
C PHE A 451 11.66 1.54 -2.21
N SER A 452 11.20 2.76 -1.95
CA SER A 452 11.67 4.00 -2.53
C SER A 452 11.81 5.04 -1.42
N THR A 453 12.94 5.06 -0.71
CA THR A 453 13.23 6.07 0.31
C THR A 453 14.74 6.33 0.40
N PRO A 454 15.18 7.60 0.56
CA PRO A 454 16.57 7.92 0.84
C PRO A 454 17.00 7.59 2.27
N GLN A 455 16.06 7.26 3.16
CA GLN A 455 16.40 6.87 4.52
C GLN A 455 16.76 5.38 4.60
N LYS A 456 17.38 5.01 5.73
CA LYS A 456 17.77 3.63 6.01
C LYS A 456 16.59 2.66 5.92
N THR A 457 16.77 1.63 5.11
CA THR A 457 15.82 0.52 4.96
C THR A 457 16.49 -0.80 5.36
N ILE A 458 15.85 -1.54 6.26
CA ILE A 458 16.31 -2.86 6.72
C ILE A 458 15.23 -3.89 6.38
N VAL A 459 15.60 -4.89 5.58
CA VAL A 459 14.78 -6.03 5.18
C VAL A 459 15.46 -7.30 5.69
N GLU A 460 14.97 -7.87 6.80
CA GLU A 460 15.67 -8.99 7.42
C GLU A 460 14.80 -10.11 8.01
N ASN A 461 15.28 -11.34 7.91
CA ASN A 461 14.61 -12.53 8.46
C ASN A 461 13.18 -12.72 7.93
N ASN A 462 12.89 -12.27 6.71
CA ASN A 462 11.60 -12.51 6.06
C ASN A 462 11.64 -13.81 5.24
N LEU A 463 10.45 -14.41 5.08
CA LEU A 463 10.20 -15.49 4.15
C LEU A 463 9.42 -14.94 2.94
N PHE A 464 10.03 -15.01 1.76
CA PHE A 464 9.37 -14.77 0.48
C PHE A 464 9.13 -16.13 -0.17
N ASP A 465 7.89 -16.59 -0.13
CA ASP A 465 7.49 -17.94 -0.50
C ASP A 465 6.56 -17.89 -1.72
N HIS A 466 7.07 -18.28 -2.89
CA HIS A 466 6.33 -18.24 -4.15
C HIS A 466 5.73 -16.85 -4.47
N THR A 467 6.49 -15.77 -4.24
CA THR A 467 6.14 -14.45 -4.78
C THR A 467 6.17 -14.50 -6.30
N SER A 468 5.09 -14.10 -6.95
CA SER A 468 4.96 -14.34 -8.39
C SER A 468 5.92 -13.49 -9.23
N GLY A 469 6.18 -12.24 -8.86
CA GLY A 469 7.21 -11.38 -9.44
C GLY A 469 8.51 -11.36 -8.63
N THR A 470 9.28 -10.25 -8.78
CA THR A 470 10.47 -10.02 -7.96
C THR A 470 10.08 -9.94 -6.49
N ALA A 471 10.86 -10.57 -5.61
CA ALA A 471 10.57 -10.60 -4.19
C ALA A 471 10.84 -9.22 -3.55
N ILE A 472 11.90 -8.53 -3.98
CA ILE A 472 12.22 -7.18 -3.50
C ILE A 472 12.55 -6.29 -4.71
N LEU A 473 11.84 -5.17 -4.81
CA LEU A 473 12.07 -4.13 -5.79
C LEU A 473 12.55 -2.85 -5.09
N LEU A 474 13.69 -2.32 -5.52
CA LEU A 474 14.09 -0.94 -5.24
C LEU A 474 13.83 -0.11 -6.49
N CYS A 475 13.00 0.92 -6.40
CA CYS A 475 12.52 1.66 -7.56
C CYS A 475 12.65 3.17 -7.37
N GLY A 476 12.17 3.90 -8.37
CA GLY A 476 12.01 5.34 -8.39
C GLY A 476 11.66 5.76 -9.80
N ASP A 477 10.60 6.54 -9.93
CA ASP A 477 10.06 6.94 -11.23
C ASP A 477 9.53 8.37 -11.17
N CYS A 478 9.91 9.19 -12.15
CA CYS A 478 9.38 10.54 -12.35
C CYS A 478 8.76 10.70 -13.75
N ASN A 479 8.26 9.61 -14.34
CA ASN A 479 7.80 9.56 -15.73
C ASN A 479 6.41 8.91 -15.91
N GLY A 480 6.01 7.97 -15.05
CA GLY A 480 4.72 7.28 -15.08
C GLY A 480 3.95 7.37 -13.76
N TRP A 481 4.43 6.66 -12.73
CA TRP A 481 3.88 6.62 -11.37
C TRP A 481 4.22 7.87 -10.55
N TYR A 482 5.35 8.53 -10.82
CA TYR A 482 5.83 9.69 -10.05
C TYR A 482 6.11 9.36 -8.57
N GLU A 483 6.58 8.16 -8.28
CA GLU A 483 6.96 7.71 -6.93
C GLU A 483 8.44 8.00 -6.67
N THR A 484 8.72 8.76 -5.61
CA THR A 484 10.07 9.23 -5.25
C THR A 484 10.72 8.35 -4.21
N GLY A 485 12.04 8.45 -4.16
CA GLY A 485 12.84 7.98 -3.04
C GLY A 485 14.02 7.16 -3.51
N ALA A 486 15.09 7.83 -3.92
CA ALA A 486 16.31 7.13 -4.26
C ALA A 486 16.91 6.42 -3.03
N CYS A 487 16.97 5.10 -3.07
CA CYS A 487 17.61 4.28 -2.02
C CYS A 487 19.07 4.69 -1.75
N ARG A 488 19.35 5.30 -0.57
CA ARG A 488 20.70 5.71 -0.14
C ARG A 488 21.33 4.80 0.90
N GLU A 489 20.56 4.03 1.66
CA GLU A 489 21.06 3.01 2.59
C GLU A 489 20.05 1.86 2.71
N VAL A 490 20.39 0.69 2.18
CA VAL A 490 19.52 -0.49 2.17
C VAL A 490 20.29 -1.73 2.62
N ILE A 491 19.72 -2.48 3.56
CA ILE A 491 20.28 -3.73 4.08
C ILE A 491 19.24 -4.83 3.89
N ILE A 492 19.49 -5.75 2.98
CA ILE A 492 18.68 -6.95 2.71
C ILE A 492 19.49 -8.15 3.19
N ARG A 493 19.10 -8.75 4.32
CA ARG A 493 19.87 -9.85 4.88
C ARG A 493 19.07 -10.95 5.56
N LYS A 494 19.60 -12.17 5.56
CA LYS A 494 19.00 -13.31 6.26
C LYS A 494 17.55 -13.59 5.85
N ASN A 495 17.16 -13.18 4.65
CA ASN A 495 15.86 -13.52 4.09
C ASN A 495 15.96 -14.88 3.39
N HIS A 496 14.83 -15.58 3.34
CA HIS A 496 14.69 -16.82 2.59
C HIS A 496 13.74 -16.59 1.42
N PHE A 497 14.24 -16.77 0.20
CA PHE A 497 13.47 -16.69 -1.04
C PHE A 497 13.25 -18.11 -1.55
N ILE A 498 12.00 -18.56 -1.60
CA ILE A 498 11.60 -19.88 -2.11
C ILE A 498 10.81 -19.65 -3.39
N ASN A 499 11.33 -20.13 -4.52
CA ASN A 499 10.67 -20.11 -5.83
C ASN A 499 10.01 -18.75 -6.15
N ALA A 500 10.69 -17.65 -5.87
CA ALA A 500 10.26 -16.32 -6.29
C ALA A 500 10.41 -16.18 -7.81
N LEU A 501 9.74 -15.17 -8.40
CA LEU A 501 9.82 -14.83 -9.82
C LEU A 501 9.24 -15.95 -10.73
N THR A 502 8.07 -16.48 -10.38
CA THR A 502 7.35 -17.48 -11.19
C THR A 502 6.61 -16.90 -12.40
N ASN A 503 6.51 -15.58 -12.49
CA ASN A 503 5.75 -14.83 -13.49
C ASN A 503 6.48 -13.52 -13.85
N MET A 504 6.19 -12.98 -15.03
CA MET A 504 6.73 -11.67 -15.46
C MET A 504 5.73 -10.55 -15.18
N PHE A 505 6.16 -9.52 -14.44
CA PHE A 505 5.41 -8.29 -14.25
C PHE A 505 6.31 -7.07 -14.52
N GLN A 506 5.77 -5.86 -14.31
CA GLN A 506 6.54 -4.64 -14.40
C GLN A 506 7.71 -4.67 -13.40
N PHE A 507 8.92 -4.34 -13.88
CA PHE A 507 10.16 -4.21 -13.09
C PHE A 507 10.70 -5.50 -12.45
N THR A 508 10.30 -6.69 -12.93
CA THR A 508 10.71 -7.98 -12.35
C THR A 508 11.85 -8.63 -13.13
N ASN A 509 13.08 -8.09 -13.05
CA ASN A 509 14.22 -8.58 -13.85
C ASN A 509 15.09 -9.64 -13.16
N ALA A 510 14.91 -9.84 -11.85
CA ALA A 510 15.51 -10.88 -11.02
C ALA A 510 14.75 -11.05 -9.69
N ILE A 511 15.10 -12.03 -8.85
CA ILE A 511 14.47 -12.20 -7.52
C ILE A 511 14.59 -10.94 -6.66
N ILE A 512 15.72 -10.24 -6.72
CA ILE A 512 15.88 -8.87 -6.22
C ILE A 512 16.16 -7.95 -7.42
N SER A 513 15.29 -6.97 -7.66
CA SER A 513 15.45 -6.00 -8.74
C SER A 513 15.71 -4.60 -8.19
N ILE A 514 16.78 -3.94 -8.63
CA ILE A 514 17.02 -2.52 -8.44
C ILE A 514 16.79 -1.85 -9.79
N TYR A 515 15.59 -1.29 -9.98
CA TYR A 515 15.08 -0.85 -11.27
C TYR A 515 14.45 0.55 -11.16
N PRO A 516 15.23 1.63 -11.23
CA PRO A 516 14.68 2.96 -11.46
C PRO A 516 14.28 3.14 -12.94
N GLU A 517 13.15 3.81 -13.16
CA GLU A 517 12.68 4.16 -14.50
C GLU A 517 13.45 5.35 -15.06
N ILE A 518 14.48 5.03 -15.84
CA ILE A 518 15.36 6.02 -16.49
C ILE A 518 15.15 5.94 -18.00
N PRO A 519 14.39 6.87 -18.61
CA PRO A 519 14.14 6.91 -20.05
C PRO A 519 15.41 7.00 -20.90
N ASN A 520 16.41 7.75 -20.45
CA ASN A 520 17.67 7.94 -21.18
C ASN A 520 18.89 7.57 -20.34
N LEU A 521 19.08 6.25 -20.14
CA LEU A 521 20.19 5.72 -19.35
C LEU A 521 21.56 6.05 -19.98
N GLU A 522 21.65 6.11 -21.30
CA GLU A 522 22.89 6.39 -22.04
C GLU A 522 23.44 7.79 -21.74
N LYS A 523 22.56 8.80 -21.62
CA LYS A 523 22.95 10.17 -21.28
C LYS A 523 23.18 10.42 -19.79
N GLN A 524 22.82 9.47 -18.93
CA GLN A 524 23.05 9.63 -17.50
C GLN A 524 24.56 9.78 -17.23
N THR A 525 24.95 10.64 -16.28
CA THR A 525 26.34 10.87 -15.88
C THR A 525 26.61 10.48 -14.43
N LYS A 526 25.58 10.51 -13.58
CA LYS A 526 25.57 10.08 -12.18
C LYS A 526 24.75 8.79 -12.02
N TYR A 527 24.50 8.39 -10.77
CA TYR A 527 23.71 7.22 -10.41
C TYR A 527 22.47 7.66 -9.63
N PHE A 528 21.34 7.00 -9.87
CA PHE A 528 20.10 7.32 -9.16
C PHE A 528 20.15 6.79 -7.73
N HIS A 529 20.51 5.52 -7.53
CA HIS A 529 20.61 4.88 -6.22
C HIS A 529 22.04 4.86 -5.67
N GLY A 530 22.16 4.73 -4.35
CA GLY A 530 23.43 4.64 -3.65
C GLY A 530 24.08 6.00 -3.41
N GLY A 531 25.40 6.08 -3.55
CA GLY A 531 26.18 7.32 -3.32
C GLY A 531 27.37 7.15 -2.39
N GLY A 532 27.70 5.90 -2.04
CA GLY A 532 28.88 5.55 -1.25
C GLY A 532 29.08 4.03 -1.26
N TYR A 533 30.31 3.56 -1.08
CA TYR A 533 30.59 2.13 -1.08
C TYR A 533 29.82 1.40 0.03
N GLY A 534 29.18 0.27 -0.31
CA GLY A 534 28.52 -0.62 0.64
C GLY A 534 27.23 -0.07 1.25
N VAL A 535 26.60 0.91 0.62
CA VAL A 535 25.33 1.48 1.11
C VAL A 535 24.12 0.65 0.72
N ILE A 536 24.19 -0.14 -0.35
CA ILE A 536 23.19 -1.17 -0.67
C ILE A 536 23.83 -2.53 -0.47
N ARG A 537 23.38 -3.27 0.56
CA ARG A 537 23.95 -4.56 0.98
C ARG A 537 22.91 -5.65 0.87
N ILE A 538 23.25 -6.72 0.16
CA ILE A 538 22.45 -7.91 -0.02
C ILE A 538 23.31 -9.09 0.45
N GLU A 539 23.13 -9.50 1.69
CA GLU A 539 24.05 -10.43 2.37
C GLU A 539 23.36 -11.52 3.19
N ASP A 540 24.00 -12.68 3.31
CA ASP A 540 23.54 -13.79 4.16
C ASP A 540 22.10 -14.27 3.84
N ASN A 541 21.62 -14.10 2.61
CA ASN A 541 20.30 -14.59 2.21
C ASN A 541 20.36 -16.02 1.66
N ILE A 542 19.22 -16.72 1.67
CA ILE A 542 19.06 -18.03 1.06
C ILE A 542 18.13 -17.89 -0.14
N PHE A 543 18.59 -18.33 -1.31
CA PHE A 543 17.82 -18.39 -2.54
C PHE A 543 17.59 -19.86 -2.91
N GLU A 544 16.40 -20.37 -2.64
CA GLU A 544 15.92 -21.67 -3.12
C GLU A 544 15.12 -21.42 -4.41
N THR A 545 15.71 -21.71 -5.57
CA THR A 545 15.17 -21.25 -6.86
C THR A 545 15.37 -22.25 -8.00
N PHE A 546 14.48 -22.18 -8.98
CA PHE A 546 14.51 -22.97 -10.21
C PHE A 546 15.23 -22.25 -11.37
N ASP A 547 15.26 -20.91 -11.41
CA ASP A 547 15.86 -20.11 -12.51
C ASP A 547 17.14 -19.37 -12.08
N GLU A 548 17.83 -18.70 -13.01
CA GLU A 548 19.11 -18.03 -12.78
C GLU A 548 19.05 -16.66 -12.06
N PRO A 549 18.16 -15.72 -12.41
CA PRO A 549 18.27 -14.33 -11.96
C PRO A 549 18.05 -14.11 -10.47
N LEU A 550 19.13 -13.86 -9.74
CA LEU A 550 19.08 -13.51 -8.30
C LEU A 550 19.03 -12.00 -8.10
N LEU A 551 19.87 -11.26 -8.83
CA LEU A 551 20.02 -9.82 -8.72
C LEU A 551 20.06 -9.15 -10.08
N TYR A 552 19.23 -8.14 -10.25
CA TYR A 552 19.34 -7.14 -11.32
C TYR A 552 19.58 -5.77 -10.69
N ALA A 553 20.52 -5.00 -11.20
CA ALA A 553 20.73 -3.64 -10.70
C ALA A 553 21.03 -2.62 -11.81
N LYS A 554 20.26 -1.53 -11.79
CA LYS A 554 20.38 -0.41 -12.73
C LYS A 554 20.66 0.91 -12.01
N SER A 555 21.65 1.65 -12.48
CA SER A 555 22.00 3.00 -11.98
C SER A 555 22.27 3.04 -10.46
N VAL A 556 23.28 2.28 -10.02
CA VAL A 556 23.64 2.11 -8.61
C VAL A 556 25.12 2.44 -8.37
N GLU A 557 25.41 3.18 -7.30
CA GLU A 557 26.76 3.34 -6.77
C GLU A 557 26.89 2.71 -5.37
N GLY A 558 27.76 1.70 -5.24
CA GLY A 558 28.10 1.09 -3.93
C GLY A 558 27.24 -0.10 -3.53
N LEU A 559 27.11 -1.07 -4.44
CA LEU A 559 26.37 -2.31 -4.27
C LEU A 559 27.27 -3.43 -3.69
N VAL A 560 26.80 -4.13 -2.67
CA VAL A 560 27.46 -5.33 -2.12
C VAL A 560 26.50 -6.50 -2.18
N PHE A 561 26.91 -7.59 -2.83
CA PHE A 561 26.20 -8.87 -2.89
C PHE A 561 27.16 -9.98 -2.47
N LYS A 562 26.98 -10.56 -1.28
CA LYS A 562 27.92 -11.58 -0.76
C LYS A 562 27.33 -12.50 0.29
N ASN A 563 28.02 -13.61 0.57
CA ASN A 563 27.61 -14.62 1.56
C ASN A 563 26.18 -15.16 1.34
N ASN A 564 25.65 -15.05 0.12
CA ASN A 564 24.32 -15.55 -0.21
C ASN A 564 24.42 -17.03 -0.58
N ARG A 565 23.51 -17.86 -0.06
CA ARG A 565 23.46 -19.28 -0.37
C ARG A 565 22.42 -19.53 -1.45
N VAL A 566 22.81 -20.21 -2.52
CA VAL A 566 21.90 -20.62 -3.60
C VAL A 566 21.66 -22.12 -3.54
N ILE A 567 20.39 -22.52 -3.53
CA ILE A 567 19.91 -23.90 -3.59
C ILE A 567 19.08 -24.01 -4.87
N LYS A 568 19.59 -24.74 -5.86
CA LYS A 568 18.88 -24.95 -7.12
C LYS A 568 17.89 -26.11 -7.00
N ASN A 569 16.70 -25.94 -7.54
CA ASN A 569 15.69 -26.99 -7.68
C ASN A 569 15.18 -27.06 -9.13
N THR A 570 14.22 -27.95 -9.38
CA THR A 570 13.56 -28.12 -10.69
C THR A 570 12.04 -28.07 -10.57
N ASP A 571 11.54 -27.31 -9.59
CA ASP A 571 10.10 -27.25 -9.29
C ASP A 571 9.33 -26.60 -10.46
N PHE A 572 9.99 -25.67 -11.17
CA PHE A 572 9.50 -25.06 -12.41
C PHE A 572 10.58 -25.12 -13.51
N THR A 573 10.15 -25.04 -14.78
CA THR A 573 11.08 -24.99 -15.92
C THR A 573 11.58 -23.57 -16.15
N PRO A 574 12.89 -23.27 -16.11
CA PRO A 574 13.43 -21.92 -16.33
C PRO A 574 12.84 -21.22 -17.57
N PHE A 575 12.43 -19.96 -17.41
CA PHE A 575 11.72 -19.20 -18.44
C PHE A 575 12.22 -17.76 -18.59
N HIS A 576 12.85 -17.21 -17.55
CA HIS A 576 13.17 -15.79 -17.49
C HIS A 576 14.17 -15.40 -18.58
N TRP A 577 14.02 -14.23 -19.19
CA TRP A 577 14.88 -13.79 -20.31
C TRP A 577 16.31 -13.50 -19.83
N ASN A 578 16.46 -12.92 -18.64
CA ASN A 578 17.76 -12.73 -17.99
C ASN A 578 18.31 -14.12 -17.64
N LYS A 579 19.48 -14.46 -18.15
CA LYS A 579 20.17 -15.75 -17.89
C LYS A 579 21.39 -15.60 -16.99
N GLN A 580 21.59 -14.41 -16.42
CA GLN A 580 22.67 -14.11 -15.50
C GLN A 580 22.17 -14.13 -14.06
N ARG A 581 22.96 -14.70 -13.14
CA ARG A 581 22.66 -14.66 -11.71
C ARG A 581 22.66 -13.24 -11.16
N VAL A 582 23.66 -12.47 -11.58
CA VAL A 582 23.80 -11.04 -11.28
C VAL A 582 23.94 -10.30 -12.60
N PHE A 583 22.99 -9.42 -12.91
CA PHE A 583 23.03 -8.55 -14.09
C PHE A 583 23.09 -7.09 -13.65
N LEU A 584 24.18 -6.41 -14.00
CA LEU A 584 24.44 -5.02 -13.66
C LEU A 584 24.39 -4.12 -14.90
N GLU A 585 23.61 -3.06 -14.84
CA GLU A 585 23.54 -2.00 -15.85
C GLU A 585 23.90 -0.67 -15.20
N ARG A 586 25.03 -0.08 -15.62
CA ARG A 586 25.50 1.21 -15.08
C ARG A 586 25.61 1.16 -13.54
N VAL A 587 26.51 0.31 -13.07
CA VAL A 587 26.82 0.14 -11.64
C VAL A 587 28.30 0.46 -11.39
N SER A 588 28.60 1.18 -10.31
CA SER A 588 29.97 1.45 -9.86
C SER A 588 30.20 1.03 -8.42
N ASN A 589 31.47 0.82 -8.05
CA ASN A 589 31.88 0.44 -6.69
C ASN A 589 31.14 -0.80 -6.17
N ALA A 590 30.94 -1.80 -7.04
CA ALA A 590 30.27 -3.03 -6.70
C ALA A 590 31.24 -4.10 -6.17
N GLU A 591 30.83 -4.81 -5.12
CA GLU A 591 31.46 -6.02 -4.59
C GLU A 591 30.48 -7.17 -4.77
N ILE A 592 30.79 -8.10 -5.68
CA ILE A 592 29.97 -9.28 -5.96
C ILE A 592 30.80 -10.53 -5.63
N GLU A 593 30.28 -11.35 -4.73
CA GLU A 593 30.79 -12.68 -4.40
C GLU A 593 29.73 -13.71 -4.77
N ASP A 594 30.15 -14.71 -5.56
CA ASP A 594 29.28 -15.73 -6.18
C ASP A 594 28.79 -16.81 -5.21
#